data_AF-A0A9P7V0I2-F1
#
_entry.id   AF-A0A9P7V0I2-F1
#
_cell.length_a   1.000
_cell.length_b   1.000
_cell.length_c   1.000
_cell.angle_alpha   90.00
_cell.angle_beta   90.00
_cell.angle_gamma   90.00
#
_symmetry.space_group_name_H-M   'P 1'
#
loop_
_entity.id
_entity.type
_entity.pdbx_description
1 polymer ?
#
loop_
_entity_poly.entity_id
_entity_poly.type
_entity_poly.pdbx_seq_one_letter_code
_entity_poly.pdbx_strand_id
1 'polypeptide(L)'
;MRWFTGDSSRHIATTIAHDTIPVADTGLINGVGRFNGGPAIPFAVVNVVQHRRYRLRIINESARAAYNFFIDSHNFTIIETDGVNTNPISGNQIPILAGQ
;
A
#
# COMPACT_ATOMS: atom_id res chain seq x y z
N MET A 1 -1.48 -2.52 0.42
CA MET A 1 -2.47 -3.34 1.18
C MET A 1 -1.78 -4.52 1.85
N ARG A 2 -2.16 -4.95 3.06
CA ARG A 2 -1.71 -6.24 3.62
C ARG A 2 -2.60 -7.37 3.08
N TRP A 3 -2.01 -8.51 2.76
CA TRP A 3 -2.71 -9.65 2.19
C TRP A 3 -2.45 -10.93 2.97
N PHE A 4 -3.51 -11.72 3.10
CA PHE A 4 -3.52 -12.99 3.77
C PHE A 4 -3.99 -14.05 2.78
N THR A 5 -3.37 -15.21 2.84
CA THR A 5 -3.86 -16.43 2.23
C THR A 5 -5.08 -16.91 3.03
N GLY A 6 -6.12 -17.35 2.30
CA GLY A 6 -7.40 -17.71 2.90
C GLY A 6 -8.36 -16.54 3.13
N ASP A 7 -9.50 -16.86 3.72
CA ASP A 7 -10.63 -15.93 3.85
C ASP A 7 -10.53 -15.04 5.10
N SER A 8 -10.95 -13.79 4.98
CA SER A 8 -10.90 -12.81 6.08
C SER A 8 -11.75 -13.22 7.29
N SER A 9 -12.87 -13.92 7.10
CA SER A 9 -13.73 -14.38 8.20
C SER A 9 -12.99 -15.35 9.14
N ARG A 10 -12.10 -16.18 8.61
CA ARG A 10 -11.28 -17.10 9.42
C ARG A 10 -10.25 -16.36 10.27
N HIS A 11 -9.62 -15.35 9.68
CA HIS A 11 -8.65 -14.50 10.37
C HIS A 11 -9.33 -13.69 11.48
N ILE A 12 -10.55 -13.19 11.23
CA ILE A 12 -11.38 -12.48 12.22
C ILE A 12 -11.80 -13.43 13.35
N ALA A 13 -12.30 -14.62 13.03
CA ALA A 13 -12.70 -15.60 14.04
C ALA A 13 -11.53 -15.99 14.96
N THR A 14 -10.33 -16.18 14.39
CA THR A 14 -9.11 -16.48 15.16
C THR A 14 -8.73 -15.34 16.08
N THR A 15 -8.82 -14.10 15.59
CA THR A 15 -8.58 -12.88 16.39
C THR A 15 -9.52 -12.82 17.59
N ILE A 16 -10.82 -13.05 17.37
CA ILE A 16 -11.84 -13.00 18.44
C ILE A 16 -11.61 -14.11 19.47
N ALA A 17 -11.27 -15.32 19.03
CA ALA A 17 -11.12 -16.46 19.92
C ALA A 17 -9.84 -16.42 20.77
N HIS A 18 -8.76 -15.83 20.27
CA HIS A 18 -7.44 -15.92 20.91
C HIS A 18 -6.80 -14.57 21.25
N ASP A 19 -7.48 -13.45 20.96
CA ASP A 19 -6.94 -12.09 21.11
C ASP A 19 -5.57 -11.90 20.41
N THR A 20 -5.39 -12.54 19.26
CA THR A 20 -4.15 -12.48 18.46
C THR A 20 -4.38 -11.71 17.17
N ILE A 21 -3.44 -10.83 16.83
CA ILE A 21 -3.47 -10.12 15.55
C ILE A 21 -2.79 -11.00 14.50
N PRO A 22 -3.50 -11.40 13.42
CA PRO A 22 -2.91 -12.22 12.39
C PRO A 22 -1.82 -11.44 11.65
N VAL A 23 -0.71 -12.12 11.37
CA VAL A 23 0.39 -11.58 10.58
C VAL A 23 0.07 -11.82 9.10
N ALA A 24 0.19 -10.77 8.28
CA ALA A 24 -0.07 -10.87 6.85
C ALA A 24 1.05 -11.65 6.15
N ASP A 25 0.70 -12.41 5.13
CA ASP A 25 1.66 -13.17 4.32
C ASP A 25 2.49 -12.25 3.42
N THR A 26 1.90 -11.17 2.91
CA THR A 26 2.59 -10.18 2.07
C THR A 26 1.89 -8.82 2.08
N GLY A 27 2.58 -7.81 1.52
CA GLY A 27 1.95 -6.60 1.00
C GLY A 27 1.56 -6.74 -0.47
N LEU A 28 0.61 -5.93 -0.92
CA LEU A 28 0.23 -5.75 -2.31
C LEU A 28 0.38 -4.29 -2.72
N ILE A 29 0.87 -4.07 -3.93
CA ILE A 29 0.78 -2.82 -4.67
C ILE A 29 -0.07 -3.10 -5.91
N ASN A 30 -1.16 -2.35 -6.10
CA ASN A 30 -2.13 -2.56 -7.18
C ASN A 30 -2.58 -4.03 -7.34
N GLY A 31 -2.86 -4.70 -6.22
CA GLY A 31 -3.34 -6.09 -6.19
C GLY A 31 -2.27 -7.18 -6.34
N VAL A 32 -0.99 -6.82 -6.48
CA VAL A 32 0.09 -7.78 -6.76
C VAL A 32 1.13 -7.80 -5.64
N GLY A 33 1.54 -9.00 -5.22
CA GLY A 33 2.59 -9.23 -4.24
C GLY A 33 3.06 -10.68 -4.22
N ARG A 34 4.13 -10.96 -3.46
CA ARG A 34 4.76 -12.28 -3.34
C ARG A 34 4.92 -12.63 -1.87
N PHE A 35 4.65 -13.88 -1.52
CA PHE A 35 4.82 -14.39 -0.16
C PHE A 35 5.72 -15.63 -0.18
N ASN A 36 6.28 -15.99 0.98
CA ASN A 36 7.14 -17.16 1.10
C ASN A 36 6.34 -18.45 0.82
N GLY A 37 6.82 -19.29 -0.10
CA GLY A 37 6.11 -20.50 -0.55
C GLY A 37 5.05 -20.26 -1.64
N GLY A 38 4.83 -19.02 -2.08
CA GLY A 38 3.95 -18.67 -3.19
C GLY A 38 4.65 -18.67 -4.57
N PRO A 39 3.89 -18.57 -5.67
CA PRO A 39 4.46 -18.48 -7.01
C PRO A 39 5.22 -17.16 -7.24
N ALA A 40 6.29 -17.22 -8.03
CA ALA A 40 7.05 -16.04 -8.44
C ALA A 40 6.35 -15.28 -9.57
N ILE A 41 5.37 -14.44 -9.24
CA ILE A 41 4.64 -13.59 -10.20
C ILE A 41 5.34 -12.24 -10.42
N PRO A 42 5.28 -11.61 -11.61
CA PRO A 42 5.82 -10.25 -11.80
C PRO A 42 5.21 -9.25 -10.81
N PHE A 43 5.98 -8.26 -10.35
CA PHE A 43 5.45 -7.17 -9.52
C PHE A 43 4.62 -6.19 -10.36
N ALA A 44 3.80 -5.36 -9.69
CA ALA A 44 3.14 -4.25 -10.36
C ALA A 44 4.17 -3.26 -10.90
N VAL A 45 4.05 -2.92 -12.19
CA VAL A 45 4.94 -1.98 -12.87
C VAL A 45 4.14 -0.81 -13.40
N VAL A 46 4.57 0.41 -13.07
CA VAL A 46 4.10 1.65 -13.69
C VAL A 46 5.19 2.15 -14.60
N ASN A 47 5.00 2.03 -15.91
CA ASN A 47 5.99 2.49 -16.89
C ASN A 47 5.97 4.02 -17.01
N VAL A 48 7.15 4.62 -17.00
CA VAL A 48 7.34 6.07 -17.12
C VAL A 48 8.26 6.40 -18.30
N VAL A 49 8.06 7.59 -18.85
CA VAL A 49 8.88 8.17 -19.91
C VAL A 49 9.63 9.34 -19.32
N GLN A 50 10.92 9.46 -19.66
CA GLN A 50 11.77 10.53 -19.18
C GLN A 50 11.16 11.91 -19.50
N HIS A 51 11.31 12.86 -18.57
CA HIS A 51 10.80 14.23 -18.66
C HIS A 51 9.27 14.38 -18.73
N ARG A 52 8.51 13.34 -18.36
CA ARG A 52 7.06 13.43 -18.17
C ARG A 52 6.71 13.56 -16.68
N ARG A 53 5.55 14.17 -16.41
CA ARG A 53 4.98 14.29 -15.07
C ARG A 53 3.80 13.33 -14.94
N TYR A 54 3.73 12.63 -13.82
CA TYR A 54 2.68 11.65 -13.54
C TYR A 54 1.96 12.04 -12.26
N ARG A 55 0.63 11.95 -12.27
CA ARG A 55 -0.20 12.09 -11.06
C ARG A 55 -0.54 10.70 -10.54
N LEU A 56 0.11 10.31 -9.45
CA LEU A 56 -0.22 9.09 -8.73
C LEU A 56 -1.31 9.38 -7.72
N ARG A 57 -2.29 8.48 -7.61
CA ARG A 57 -3.29 8.47 -6.53
C ARG A 57 -2.94 7.30 -5.64
N ILE A 58 -2.36 7.60 -4.48
CA ILE A 58 -1.95 6.56 -3.53
C ILE A 58 -3.09 6.37 -2.54
N ILE A 59 -3.51 5.13 -2.36
CA ILE A 59 -4.60 4.75 -1.46
C ILE A 59 -4.11 3.58 -0.62
N ASN A 60 -4.28 3.68 0.69
CA ASN A 60 -4.02 2.61 1.63
C ASN A 60 -5.32 1.88 2.01
N GLU A 61 -5.66 0.88 1.21
CA GLU A 61 -6.82 0.00 1.42
C GLU A 61 -6.57 -1.11 2.46
N SER A 62 -5.56 -0.99 3.32
CA SER A 62 -5.30 -2.03 4.31
C SER A 62 -6.27 -1.95 5.48
N ALA A 63 -6.56 -3.10 6.11
CA ALA A 63 -7.43 -3.14 7.27
C ALA A 63 -6.87 -2.40 8.50
N ARG A 64 -5.53 -2.40 8.69
CA ARG A 64 -4.87 -1.87 9.91
C ARG A 64 -3.43 -1.37 9.69
N ALA A 65 -2.85 -1.51 8.51
CA ALA A 65 -1.43 -1.22 8.31
C ALA A 65 -1.23 0.23 7.89
N ALA A 66 -0.26 0.90 8.51
CA ALA A 66 0.28 2.14 7.96
C ALA A 66 1.48 1.81 7.04
N TYR A 67 1.67 2.60 6.00
CA TYR A 67 2.81 2.48 5.10
C TYR A 67 3.56 3.80 4.99
N ASN A 68 4.88 3.71 4.86
CA ASN A 68 5.70 4.82 4.38
C ASN A 68 5.93 4.59 2.89
N PHE A 69 5.24 5.37 2.05
CA PHE A 69 5.40 5.29 0.60
C PHE A 69 6.51 6.23 0.14
N PHE A 70 7.43 5.70 -0.67
CA PHE A 70 8.49 6.45 -1.34
C PHE A 70 8.78 5.80 -2.70
N ILE A 71 9.47 6.54 -3.57
CA ILE A 71 9.96 6.03 -4.85
C ILE A 71 11.46 6.30 -4.87
N ASP A 72 12.26 5.24 -5.03
CA ASP A 72 13.71 5.35 -5.01
C ASP A 72 14.22 6.37 -6.03
N SER A 73 15.10 7.27 -5.57
CA SER A 73 15.68 8.34 -6.37
C SER A 73 14.67 9.30 -7.04
N HIS A 74 13.44 9.41 -6.53
CA HIS A 74 12.45 10.36 -7.02
C HIS A 74 11.84 11.18 -5.87
N ASN A 75 11.79 12.50 -6.06
CA ASN A 75 10.94 13.38 -5.27
C ASN A 75 9.55 13.45 -5.89
N PHE A 76 8.55 13.76 -5.08
CA PHE A 76 7.18 14.00 -5.52
C PHE A 76 6.59 15.21 -4.81
N THR A 77 5.47 15.69 -5.33
CA THR A 77 4.72 16.82 -4.79
C THR A 77 3.32 16.39 -4.41
N ILE A 78 2.98 16.54 -3.14
CA ILE A 78 1.65 16.30 -2.58
C ILE A 78 0.78 17.51 -2.92
N ILE A 79 -0.36 17.28 -3.56
CA ILE A 79 -1.28 18.33 -4.03
C ILE A 79 -2.73 18.12 -3.55
N GLU A 80 -3.01 16.96 -2.96
CA GLU A 80 -4.35 16.55 -2.53
C GLU A 80 -4.21 15.47 -1.44
N THR A 81 -5.06 15.53 -0.42
CA THR A 81 -5.23 14.50 0.62
C THR A 81 -6.71 14.33 0.90
N ASP A 82 -7.21 13.10 0.93
CA ASP A 82 -8.61 12.75 1.26
C ASP A 82 -9.66 13.56 0.46
N GLY A 83 -9.39 13.80 -0.83
CA GLY A 83 -10.27 14.57 -1.72
C GLY A 83 -10.20 16.10 -1.56
N VAL A 84 -9.33 16.60 -0.68
CA VAL A 84 -9.12 18.03 -0.44
C VAL A 84 -7.77 18.48 -0.98
N ASN A 85 -7.77 19.52 -1.82
CA ASN A 85 -6.53 20.08 -2.35
C ASN A 85 -5.67 20.66 -1.23
N THR A 86 -4.36 20.40 -1.29
CA THR A 86 -3.38 20.99 -0.39
C THR A 86 -2.63 22.13 -1.09
N ASN A 87 -1.99 22.98 -0.30
CA ASN A 87 -0.85 23.74 -0.85
C ASN A 87 0.23 22.72 -1.28
N PRO A 88 0.87 22.87 -2.45
CA PRO A 88 1.85 21.89 -2.92
C PRO A 88 3.01 21.72 -1.94
N ILE A 89 3.22 20.49 -1.48
CA ILE A 89 4.31 20.14 -0.54
C ILE A 89 5.23 19.15 -1.24
N SER A 90 6.53 19.46 -1.32
CA SER A 90 7.53 18.55 -1.90
C SER A 90 8.10 17.61 -0.85
N GLY A 91 8.31 16.35 -1.21
CA GLY A 91 8.92 15.34 -0.34
C GLY A 91 9.40 14.12 -1.13
N ASN A 92 9.99 13.17 -0.42
CA ASN A 92 10.47 11.90 -0.97
C ASN A 92 9.84 10.69 -0.28
N GLN A 93 9.12 10.89 0.82
CA GLN A 93 8.39 9.86 1.56
C GLN A 93 7.13 10.46 2.18
N ILE A 94 6.05 9.69 2.23
CA ILE A 94 4.82 10.03 2.93
C ILE A 94 4.33 8.86 3.79
N PRO A 95 3.99 9.09 5.07
CA PRO A 95 3.20 8.14 5.83
C PRO A 95 1.75 8.17 5.33
N ILE A 96 1.16 6.99 5.15
CA ILE A 96 -0.23 6.83 4.73
C ILE A 96 -0.89 5.84 5.68
N LEU A 97 -1.90 6.31 6.41
CA LEU A 97 -2.67 5.50 7.35
C LEU A 97 -3.76 4.73 6.60
N ALA A 98 -4.31 3.69 7.23
CA ALA A 98 -5.40 2.92 6.62
C ALA A 98 -6.61 3.83 6.35
N GLY A 99 -7.14 3.76 5.12
CA GLY A 99 -8.30 4.53 4.68
C GLY A 99 -7.99 5.89 4.04
N GLN A 100 -6.71 6.31 4.03
CA GLN A 100 -6.24 7.48 3.27
C GLN A 100 -5.87 7.11 1.84
#